data_AF-T0QF61-F1
#
_entry.id   AF-T0QF61-F1
#
_cell.length_a   1.000
_cell.length_b   1.000
_cell.length_c   1.000
_cell.angle_alpha   90.00
_cell.angle_beta   90.00
_cell.angle_gamma   90.00
#
_symmetry.space_group_name_H-M   'P 1'
#
loop_
_entity.id
_entity.type
_entity.pdbx_description
1 polymer ?
#
loop_
_entity_poly.entity_id
_entity_poly.type
_entity_poly.pdbx_seq_one_letter_code
_entity_poly.pdbx_strand_id
1 'polypeptide(L)'
;MQSNEPKQQRGVLRPEHEVKYGVSVTSRDVNTGDALQATCLFCVHFGRQIRSERARSIATQVKVYEPPFRTDNFVQHNRLHHWDHWIAYSGQDPDAKLVYFPAALIPSTMQIAVAPKRRSAAPAKRPASPEPEPTKKAKPDAISLVDLLELERTKYALETDMMKMDLELKNVQVVLSTMLARQKLVNAGVPRSDIDAMLPLPLPAQRQPTTIARI
;
A
#
# COMPACT_ATOMS: atom_id res chain seq x y z
N MET A 1 -40.60 -15.75 -22.56
CA MET A 1 -40.02 -14.43 -22.19
C MET A 1 -38.55 -14.67 -21.88
N GLN A 2 -37.66 -14.56 -22.87
CA GLN A 2 -36.21 -14.65 -22.61
C GLN A 2 -35.71 -13.31 -22.09
N SER A 3 -35.30 -13.28 -20.83
CA SER A 3 -34.56 -12.17 -20.22
C SER A 3 -33.15 -12.17 -20.78
N ASN A 4 -32.83 -11.18 -21.61
CA ASN A 4 -31.53 -11.01 -22.24
C ASN A 4 -30.60 -10.27 -21.25
N GLU A 5 -29.79 -11.03 -20.49
CA GLU A 5 -28.81 -10.43 -19.58
C GLU A 5 -27.67 -9.76 -20.38
N PRO A 6 -27.35 -8.48 -20.15
CA PRO A 6 -26.33 -7.78 -20.92
C PRO A 6 -24.94 -8.29 -20.55
N LYS A 7 -24.37 -9.09 -21.45
CA LYS A 7 -22.98 -9.58 -21.41
C LYS A 7 -22.05 -8.36 -21.37
N GLN A 8 -21.51 -8.03 -20.19
CA GLN A 8 -20.62 -6.89 -20.00
C GLN A 8 -19.50 -6.91 -21.05
N GLN A 9 -19.46 -5.88 -21.90
CA GLN A 9 -18.42 -5.64 -22.91
C GLN A 9 -17.07 -5.51 -22.21
N ARG A 10 -16.32 -6.61 -22.12
CA ARG A 10 -14.99 -6.64 -21.52
C ARG A 10 -14.03 -5.83 -22.38
N GLY A 11 -13.84 -4.55 -22.05
CA GLY A 11 -12.81 -3.72 -22.67
C GLY A 11 -13.12 -2.23 -22.71
N VAL A 12 -14.39 -1.84 -22.65
CA VAL A 12 -14.81 -0.43 -22.68
C VAL A 12 -14.82 0.12 -21.25
N LEU A 13 -14.20 1.30 -21.07
CA LEU A 13 -14.26 2.01 -19.80
C LEU A 13 -15.61 2.69 -19.67
N ARG A 14 -16.41 2.27 -18.68
CA ARG A 14 -17.72 2.87 -18.39
C ARG A 14 -17.55 4.01 -17.37
N PRO A 15 -18.42 5.03 -17.38
CA PRO A 15 -18.39 6.11 -16.38
C PRO A 15 -18.49 5.60 -14.93
N GLU A 16 -19.25 4.52 -14.71
CA GLU A 16 -19.32 3.85 -13.41
C GLU A 16 -17.96 3.34 -12.92
N HIS A 17 -17.10 2.89 -13.84
CA HIS A 17 -15.74 2.44 -13.50
C HIS A 17 -14.83 3.61 -13.14
N GLU A 18 -15.05 4.79 -13.72
CA GLU A 18 -14.28 6.00 -13.40
C GLU A 18 -14.42 6.35 -11.92
N VAL A 19 -15.66 6.45 -11.44
CA VAL A 19 -15.95 6.69 -10.02
C VAL A 19 -15.58 5.49 -9.17
N LYS A 20 -15.92 4.26 -9.55
CA LYS A 20 -15.66 3.08 -8.71
C LYS A 20 -14.17 2.85 -8.42
N TYR A 21 -13.30 3.12 -9.40
CA TYR A 21 -11.87 2.82 -9.28
C TYR A 21 -10.98 4.07 -9.12
N GLY A 22 -11.57 5.28 -9.14
CA GLY A 22 -10.81 6.52 -9.05
C GLY A 22 -9.91 6.72 -10.28
N VAL A 23 -10.46 6.55 -11.47
CA VAL A 23 -9.79 6.77 -12.75
C VAL A 23 -10.56 7.78 -13.57
N SER A 24 -9.89 8.57 -14.41
CA SER A 24 -10.54 9.54 -15.30
C SER A 24 -10.08 9.33 -16.73
N VAL A 25 -11.02 9.38 -17.68
CA VAL A 25 -10.68 9.38 -19.11
C VAL A 25 -9.97 10.68 -19.47
N THR A 26 -8.76 10.59 -20.02
CA THR A 26 -7.95 11.73 -20.45
C THR A 26 -7.92 11.92 -21.97
N SER A 27 -8.23 10.86 -22.72
CA SER A 27 -8.29 10.94 -24.19
C SER A 27 -9.40 10.04 -24.71
N ARG A 28 -10.15 10.54 -25.69
CA ARG A 28 -11.22 9.81 -26.39
C ARG A 28 -10.92 9.80 -27.88
N ASP A 29 -11.31 8.72 -28.55
CA ASP A 29 -11.27 8.64 -30.01
C ASP A 29 -12.29 9.61 -30.59
N VAL A 30 -11.85 10.40 -31.57
CA VAL A 30 -12.65 11.45 -32.21
C VAL A 30 -13.80 10.85 -33.02
N ASN A 31 -13.62 9.64 -33.55
CA ASN A 31 -14.59 9.01 -34.44
C ASN A 31 -15.63 8.16 -33.69
N THR A 32 -15.20 7.44 -32.64
CA THR A 32 -16.08 6.51 -31.90
C THR A 32 -16.52 7.05 -30.53
N GLY A 33 -15.82 8.05 -29.97
CA GLY A 33 -16.05 8.54 -28.61
C GLY A 33 -15.51 7.63 -27.51
N ASP A 34 -14.90 6.49 -27.87
CA ASP A 34 -14.36 5.51 -26.94
C ASP A 34 -13.14 6.06 -26.21
N ALA A 35 -12.97 5.68 -24.94
CA ALA A 35 -11.79 6.06 -24.17
C ALA A 35 -10.54 5.43 -24.78
N LEU A 36 -9.54 6.25 -25.12
CA LEU A 36 -8.22 5.79 -25.58
C LEU A 36 -7.23 5.74 -24.43
N GLN A 37 -7.38 6.62 -23.45
CA GLN A 37 -6.53 6.65 -22.27
C GLN A 37 -7.32 7.03 -21.04
N ALA A 38 -6.97 6.41 -19.92
CA ALA A 38 -7.45 6.77 -18.60
C ALA A 38 -6.28 6.94 -17.64
N THR A 39 -6.37 7.88 -16.72
CA THR A 39 -5.36 8.14 -15.69
C THR A 39 -5.88 7.77 -14.31
N CYS A 40 -4.97 7.30 -13.47
CA CYS A 40 -5.25 7.09 -12.05
C CYS A 40 -5.35 8.45 -11.33
N LEU A 41 -6.51 8.76 -10.74
CA LEU A 41 -6.70 10.02 -10.00
C LEU A 41 -5.86 10.04 -8.72
N PHE A 42 -5.62 8.90 -8.09
CA PHE A 42 -4.73 8.85 -6.92
C PHE A 42 -3.29 9.24 -7.26
N CYS A 43 -2.79 8.82 -8.43
CA CYS A 43 -1.50 9.26 -8.94
C CYS A 43 -1.45 10.77 -9.19
N VAL A 44 -2.52 11.34 -9.76
CA VAL A 44 -2.61 12.77 -10.09
C VAL A 44 -2.64 13.64 -8.83
N HIS A 45 -3.44 13.25 -7.83
CA HIS A 45 -3.67 14.07 -6.64
C HIS A 45 -2.68 13.83 -5.50
N PHE A 46 -2.28 12.57 -5.29
CA PHE A 46 -1.48 12.18 -4.12
C PHE A 46 -0.07 11.70 -4.48
N GLY A 47 0.20 11.42 -5.75
CA GLY A 47 1.44 10.79 -6.19
C GLY A 47 1.57 9.36 -5.67
N ARG A 48 2.75 8.75 -5.86
CA ARG A 48 3.01 7.36 -5.45
C ARG A 48 3.27 7.29 -3.94
N GLN A 49 2.41 6.58 -3.22
CA GLN A 49 2.66 6.24 -1.81
C GLN A 49 3.73 5.15 -1.74
N ILE A 50 4.79 5.42 -0.98
CA ILE A 50 5.91 4.50 -0.76
C ILE A 50 5.78 3.97 0.67
N ARG A 51 5.60 2.64 0.81
CA ARG A 51 5.44 1.99 2.13
C ARG A 51 6.74 1.80 2.92
N SER A 52 7.90 2.06 2.33
CA SER A 52 9.18 1.92 3.02
C SER A 52 9.83 3.28 3.24
N GLU A 53 10.18 3.55 4.50
CA GLU A 53 10.93 4.71 4.98
C GLU A 53 12.31 4.85 4.29
N ARG A 54 12.74 3.82 3.54
CA ARG A 54 14.03 3.69 2.88
C ARG A 54 14.01 3.89 1.36
N ALA A 55 12.90 4.32 0.76
CA ALA A 55 12.82 4.53 -0.69
C ALA A 55 12.79 6.02 -1.06
N ARG A 56 13.66 6.36 -2.03
CA ARG A 56 13.88 7.69 -2.60
C ARG A 56 12.56 8.29 -3.12
N SER A 57 12.35 9.57 -2.77
CA SER A 57 11.33 10.56 -3.21
C SER A 57 10.11 10.04 -3.98
N ILE A 58 8.92 10.54 -3.61
CA ILE A 58 7.66 10.42 -4.35
C ILE A 58 7.91 10.75 -5.83
N ALA A 59 8.13 9.73 -6.66
CA ALA A 59 8.19 9.91 -8.09
C ALA A 59 6.76 10.14 -8.58
N THR A 60 6.50 11.35 -9.07
CA THR A 60 5.23 11.86 -9.62
C THR A 60 4.90 11.25 -10.99
N GLN A 61 5.23 9.98 -11.23
CA GLN A 61 4.83 9.32 -12.46
C GLN A 61 3.36 8.90 -12.37
N VAL A 62 2.51 9.60 -13.10
CA VAL A 62 1.08 9.29 -13.19
C VAL A 62 0.87 8.02 -14.00
N LYS A 63 0.13 7.06 -13.44
CA LYS A 63 -0.24 5.85 -14.15
C LYS A 63 -1.31 6.15 -15.20
N VAL A 64 -0.96 5.92 -16.46
CA VAL A 64 -1.89 5.90 -17.60
C VAL A 64 -2.23 4.45 -17.95
N TYR A 65 -3.48 4.22 -18.31
CA TYR A 65 -4.02 2.95 -18.81
C TYR A 65 -4.49 3.13 -20.25
N GLU A 66 -4.27 2.09 -21.05
CA GLU A 66 -4.73 1.98 -22.43
C GLU A 66 -5.69 0.78 -22.56
N PRO A 67 -6.59 0.78 -23.57
CA PRO A 67 -7.45 -0.35 -23.87
C PRO A 67 -6.66 -1.64 -24.09
N PRO A 68 -7.18 -2.81 -23.67
CA PRO A 68 -8.47 -3.02 -23.01
C PRO A 68 -8.43 -2.62 -21.53
N PHE A 69 -9.41 -1.84 -21.08
CA PHE A 69 -9.50 -1.38 -19.70
C PHE A 69 -9.95 -2.51 -18.77
N ARG A 70 -8.97 -3.21 -18.19
CA ARG A 70 -9.23 -4.25 -17.21
C ARG A 70 -9.35 -3.65 -15.81
N THR A 71 -10.51 -3.83 -15.18
CA THR A 71 -10.79 -3.36 -13.82
C THR A 71 -9.82 -3.90 -12.78
N ASP A 72 -9.35 -5.14 -12.97
CA ASP A 72 -8.39 -5.79 -12.07
C ASP A 72 -7.06 -5.02 -12.01
N ASN A 73 -6.64 -4.42 -13.12
CA ASN A 73 -5.41 -3.62 -13.18
C ASN A 73 -5.54 -2.33 -12.37
N PHE A 74 -6.75 -1.74 -12.30
CA PHE A 74 -7.00 -0.57 -11.47
C PHE A 74 -6.88 -0.93 -9.98
N VAL A 75 -7.56 -2.00 -9.56
CA VAL A 75 -7.52 -2.47 -8.17
C VAL A 75 -6.11 -2.85 -7.75
N GLN A 76 -5.38 -3.60 -8.59
CA GLN A 76 -4.02 -4.01 -8.30
C GLN A 76 -3.09 -2.79 -8.14
N HIS A 77 -3.17 -1.84 -9.06
CA HIS A 77 -2.39 -0.61 -8.99
C HIS A 77 -2.69 0.19 -7.71
N ASN A 78 -3.97 0.41 -7.41
CA ASN A 78 -4.40 1.16 -6.22
C ASN A 78 -3.89 0.48 -4.93
N ARG A 79 -4.01 -0.85 -4.82
CA ARG A 79 -3.48 -1.59 -3.66
C ARG A 79 -1.97 -1.52 -3.52
N LEU A 80 -1.23 -1.54 -4.63
CA LEU A 80 0.23 -1.53 -4.59
C LEU A 80 0.84 -0.14 -4.39
N HIS A 81 0.17 0.93 -4.84
CA HIS A 81 0.79 2.26 -4.94
C HIS A 81 0.03 3.36 -4.21
N HIS A 82 -1.22 3.11 -3.80
CA HIS A 82 -2.09 4.08 -3.13
C HIS A 82 -2.92 3.40 -2.03
N TRP A 83 -2.31 2.50 -1.25
CA TRP A 83 -3.06 1.65 -0.32
C TRP A 83 -3.95 2.45 0.62
N ASP A 84 -3.42 3.49 1.27
CA ASP A 84 -4.17 4.20 2.32
C ASP A 84 -5.35 4.96 1.71
N HIS A 85 -5.11 5.66 0.60
CA HIS A 85 -6.17 6.36 -0.12
C HIS A 85 -7.19 5.40 -0.74
N TRP A 86 -6.76 4.23 -1.22
CA TRP A 86 -7.66 3.23 -1.80
C TRP A 86 -8.59 2.62 -0.76
N ILE A 87 -8.07 2.29 0.43
CA ILE A 87 -8.88 1.77 1.53
C ILE A 87 -9.90 2.83 1.96
N ALA A 88 -9.45 4.07 2.18
CA ALA A 88 -10.33 5.18 2.55
C ALA A 88 -11.42 5.43 1.51
N TYR A 89 -11.06 5.41 0.22
CA TYR A 89 -11.97 5.68 -0.90
C TYR A 89 -12.95 4.54 -1.18
N SER A 90 -12.48 3.28 -1.19
CA SER A 90 -13.28 2.14 -1.63
C SER A 90 -14.54 1.94 -0.79
N GLY A 91 -14.48 2.24 0.51
CA GLY A 91 -15.60 2.17 1.45
C GLY A 91 -16.52 3.39 1.48
N GLN A 92 -16.24 4.46 0.73
CA GLN A 92 -17.11 5.65 0.69
C GLN A 92 -18.39 5.41 -0.11
N ASP A 93 -19.43 6.16 0.25
CA ASP A 93 -20.66 6.27 -0.54
C ASP A 93 -20.39 6.90 -1.92
N PRO A 94 -21.24 6.62 -2.93
CA PRO A 94 -21.07 7.16 -4.28
C PRO A 94 -20.94 8.69 -4.32
N ASP A 95 -21.73 9.40 -3.54
CA ASP A 95 -21.70 10.87 -3.50
C ASP A 95 -20.40 11.40 -2.86
N ALA A 96 -19.91 10.73 -1.81
CA ALA A 96 -18.63 11.05 -1.18
C ALA A 96 -17.44 10.77 -2.11
N LYS A 97 -17.54 9.77 -2.99
CA LYS A 97 -16.52 9.47 -4.02
C LYS A 97 -16.38 10.59 -5.05
N LEU A 98 -17.47 11.29 -5.39
CA LEU A 98 -17.45 12.40 -6.35
C LEU A 98 -16.68 13.62 -5.85
N VAL A 99 -16.63 13.82 -4.53
CA VAL A 99 -15.93 14.96 -3.89
C VAL A 99 -14.58 14.59 -3.28
N TYR A 100 -14.21 13.31 -3.31
CA TYR A 100 -12.97 12.81 -2.70
C TYR A 100 -11.71 13.39 -3.35
N PHE A 101 -11.76 13.59 -4.67
CA PHE A 101 -10.68 14.23 -5.41
C PHE A 101 -10.99 15.72 -5.55
N PRO A 102 -10.09 16.64 -5.09
CA PRO A 102 -10.27 18.06 -5.32
C PRO A 102 -10.44 18.33 -6.82
N ALA A 103 -11.28 19.30 -7.20
CA ALA A 103 -11.44 19.71 -8.60
C ALA A 103 -10.18 20.41 -9.12
N ALA A 104 -9.09 19.67 -9.28
CA ALA A 104 -7.94 20.12 -10.05
C ALA A 104 -8.19 19.70 -11.50
N LEU A 105 -8.19 20.68 -12.40
CA LEU A 105 -8.10 20.46 -13.84
C LEU A 105 -6.94 19.49 -14.08
N ILE A 106 -7.25 18.26 -14.53
CA ILE A 106 -6.22 17.31 -14.97
C ILE A 106 -5.46 18.05 -16.08
N PRO A 107 -4.22 18.51 -15.87
CA PRO A 107 -3.55 19.31 -16.88
C PRO A 107 -3.27 18.36 -18.04
N SER A 108 -3.79 18.68 -19.22
CA SER A 108 -3.50 17.97 -20.47
C SER A 108 -1.99 17.97 -20.85
N THR A 109 -1.11 18.49 -19.98
CA THR A 109 0.31 18.81 -20.23
C THR A 109 1.26 18.31 -19.12
N MET A 110 0.83 17.47 -18.17
CA MET A 110 1.80 16.84 -17.25
C MET A 110 2.51 15.67 -17.94
N GLN A 111 3.85 15.70 -17.94
CA GLN A 111 4.72 14.81 -18.71
C GLN A 111 4.40 13.33 -18.47
N ILE A 112 3.68 12.74 -19.42
CA ILE A 112 3.41 11.31 -19.50
C ILE A 112 4.71 10.63 -19.94
N ALA A 113 5.49 10.17 -18.97
CA ALA A 113 6.62 9.29 -19.27
C ALA A 113 6.07 7.93 -19.73
N VAL A 114 5.90 7.77 -21.05
CA VAL A 114 5.64 6.48 -21.69
C VAL A 114 6.84 5.58 -21.39
N ALA A 115 6.65 4.59 -20.51
CA ALA A 115 7.65 3.56 -20.27
C ALA A 115 7.95 2.83 -21.60
N PRO A 116 9.23 2.60 -21.96
CA PRO A 116 9.57 2.00 -23.24
C PRO A 116 9.08 0.54 -23.29
N LYS A 117 8.31 0.28 -24.34
CA LYS A 117 7.74 -1.01 -24.74
C LYS A 117 8.84 -2.05 -24.89
N ARG A 118 9.02 -2.93 -23.89
CA ARG A 118 9.83 -4.15 -24.07
C ARG A 118 9.10 -5.06 -25.05
N ARG A 119 9.70 -5.21 -26.23
CA ARG A 119 9.28 -6.15 -27.27
C ARG A 119 9.35 -7.58 -26.74
N SER A 120 8.26 -8.30 -26.92
CA SER A 120 8.16 -9.74 -26.73
C SER A 120 9.09 -10.45 -27.71
N ALA A 121 9.98 -11.31 -27.21
CA ALA A 121 10.65 -12.32 -28.00
C ALA A 121 10.23 -13.71 -27.47
N ALA A 122 9.84 -14.56 -28.42
CA ALA A 122 9.27 -15.89 -28.24
C ALA A 122 10.34 -16.93 -27.79
N PRO A 123 9.94 -18.19 -27.49
CA PRO A 123 10.53 -19.03 -26.44
C PRO A 123 11.66 -19.97 -26.91
N ALA A 124 12.62 -20.23 -26.02
CA ALA A 124 13.61 -21.30 -26.18
C ALA A 124 13.15 -22.61 -25.50
N LYS A 125 13.39 -23.72 -26.19
CA LYS A 125 12.90 -25.09 -25.90
C LYS A 125 13.70 -25.84 -24.81
N ARG A 126 12.95 -26.73 -24.11
CA ARG A 126 13.25 -28.10 -23.60
C ARG A 126 14.06 -28.30 -22.29
N PRO A 127 13.92 -29.47 -21.58
CA PRO A 127 13.04 -30.63 -21.79
C PRO A 127 12.20 -31.14 -20.57
N ALA A 128 11.29 -32.08 -20.87
CA ALA A 128 10.40 -32.89 -19.99
C ALA A 128 11.12 -33.63 -18.85
N SER A 129 10.54 -34.11 -17.74
CA SER A 129 9.22 -34.73 -17.40
C SER A 129 9.20 -34.93 -15.85
N PRO A 130 8.21 -35.57 -15.17
CA PRO A 130 6.80 -35.81 -15.48
C PRO A 130 5.83 -35.23 -14.42
N GLU A 131 4.57 -35.23 -14.80
CA GLU A 131 3.34 -34.92 -14.05
C GLU A 131 3.12 -35.81 -12.82
N PRO A 132 2.44 -35.31 -11.77
CA PRO A 132 1.30 -36.06 -11.27
C PRO A 132 -0.02 -35.27 -11.30
N GLU A 133 -1.06 -36.03 -11.64
CA GLU A 133 -2.47 -35.73 -11.89
C GLU A 133 -3.27 -35.03 -10.75
N PRO A 134 -4.53 -34.59 -11.01
CA PRO A 134 -5.13 -33.40 -10.43
C PRO A 134 -6.02 -33.66 -9.21
N THR A 135 -5.86 -32.88 -8.14
CA THR A 135 -6.82 -32.80 -7.04
C THR A 135 -7.66 -31.53 -7.11
N LYS A 136 -8.87 -31.73 -7.66
CA LYS A 136 -10.17 -31.12 -7.34
C LYS A 136 -10.15 -29.80 -6.54
N LYS A 137 -10.54 -28.72 -7.22
CA LYS A 137 -10.92 -27.43 -6.63
C LYS A 137 -12.10 -27.60 -5.65
N ALA A 138 -11.87 -27.37 -4.37
CA ALA A 138 -12.93 -27.15 -3.39
C ALA A 138 -13.31 -25.66 -3.36
N LYS A 139 -14.61 -25.40 -3.15
CA LYS A 139 -15.21 -24.06 -2.99
C LYS A 139 -14.66 -23.37 -1.73
N PRO A 140 -14.68 -22.03 -1.64
CA PRO A 140 -14.32 -21.35 -0.40
C PRO A 140 -15.45 -21.56 0.62
N ASP A 141 -15.17 -22.37 1.64
CA ASP A 141 -16.08 -22.59 2.75
C ASP A 141 -16.23 -21.32 3.59
N ALA A 142 -17.44 -21.10 4.11
CA ALA A 142 -17.76 -20.02 5.03
C ALA A 142 -16.87 -20.14 6.28
N ILE A 143 -16.09 -19.10 6.57
CA ILE A 143 -15.24 -19.00 7.77
C ILE A 143 -16.14 -19.19 9.00
N SER A 144 -15.85 -20.21 9.81
CA SER A 144 -16.61 -20.50 11.04
C SER A 144 -16.52 -19.30 12.00
N LEU A 145 -17.60 -19.02 12.73
CA LEU A 145 -17.64 -17.95 13.76
C LEU A 145 -16.49 -18.09 14.77
N VAL A 146 -16.08 -19.34 15.06
CA VAL A 146 -14.96 -19.67 15.94
C VAL A 146 -13.63 -19.23 15.35
N ASP A 147 -13.40 -19.50 14.06
CA ASP A 147 -12.19 -19.09 13.35
C ASP A 147 -12.10 -17.55 13.24
N LEU A 148 -13.23 -16.86 13.11
CA LEU A 148 -13.28 -15.40 13.07
C LEU A 148 -12.88 -14.78 14.42
N LEU A 149 -13.35 -15.35 15.54
CA LEU A 149 -13.00 -14.92 16.90
C LEU A 149 -11.51 -15.17 17.21
N GLU A 150 -10.95 -16.28 16.73
CA GLU A 150 -9.53 -16.59 16.88
C GLU A 150 -8.65 -15.66 16.02
N LEU A 151 -9.14 -15.30 14.82
CA LEU A 151 -8.49 -14.32 13.96
C LEU A 151 -8.51 -12.90 14.58
N GLU A 152 -9.59 -12.54 15.28
CA GLU A 152 -9.68 -11.25 15.96
C GLU A 152 -8.76 -11.17 17.19
N ARG A 153 -8.64 -12.28 17.95
CA ARG A 153 -7.67 -12.37 19.07
C ARG A 153 -6.23 -12.31 18.59
N THR A 154 -5.90 -13.01 17.51
CA THR A 154 -4.54 -12.97 16.93
C THR A 154 -4.24 -11.58 16.36
N LYS A 155 -5.21 -10.93 15.71
CA LYS A 155 -5.08 -9.53 15.30
C LYS A 155 -4.77 -8.62 16.49
N TYR A 156 -5.54 -8.70 17.57
CA TYR A 156 -5.31 -7.89 18.76
C TYR A 156 -3.93 -8.15 19.38
N ALA A 157 -3.51 -9.41 19.48
CA ALA A 157 -2.18 -9.77 19.97
C ALA A 157 -1.07 -9.13 19.12
N LEU A 158 -1.16 -9.24 17.79
CA LEU A 158 -0.21 -8.63 16.87
C LEU A 158 -0.20 -7.09 16.97
N GLU A 159 -1.37 -6.46 17.13
CA GLU A 159 -1.48 -5.02 17.34
C GLU A 159 -0.77 -4.60 18.64
N THR A 160 -0.98 -5.33 19.73
CA THR A 160 -0.31 -5.05 21.01
C THR A 160 1.20 -5.28 20.95
N ASP A 161 1.65 -6.32 20.27
CA ASP A 161 3.08 -6.60 20.08
C ASP A 161 3.74 -5.52 19.23
N MET A 162 3.06 -5.03 18.19
CA MET A 162 3.54 -3.93 17.37
C MET A 162 3.66 -2.63 18.17
N MET A 163 2.67 -2.33 19.03
CA MET A 163 2.75 -1.18 19.95
C MET A 163 3.92 -1.30 20.95
N LYS A 164 4.18 -2.52 21.45
CA LYS A 164 5.32 -2.78 22.34
C LYS A 164 6.65 -2.56 21.63
N MET A 165 6.79 -3.05 20.39
CA MET A 165 8.00 -2.83 19.59
C MET A 165 8.23 -1.35 19.26
N ASP A 166 7.17 -0.59 19.00
CA ASP A 166 7.24 0.86 18.80
C ASP A 166 7.71 1.59 20.08
N LEU A 167 7.22 1.18 21.26
CA LEU A 167 7.69 1.71 22.53
C LEU A 167 9.18 1.40 22.76
N GLU A 168 9.63 0.18 22.45
CA GLU A 168 11.04 -0.20 22.54
C GLU A 168 11.92 0.63 21.60
N LEU A 169 11.47 0.87 20.36
CA LEU A 169 12.19 1.70 19.41
C LEU A 169 12.32 3.15 19.89
N LYS A 170 11.23 3.73 20.40
CA LYS A 170 11.24 5.08 21.00
C LYS A 170 12.16 5.14 22.21
N ASN A 171 12.18 4.12 23.06
CA ASN A 171 13.12 4.05 24.18
C ASN A 171 14.57 4.06 23.71
N VAL A 172 14.91 3.27 22.69
CA VAL A 172 16.27 3.27 22.09
C VAL A 172 16.62 4.64 21.51
N GLN A 173 15.68 5.29 20.81
CA GLN A 173 15.90 6.62 20.25
C GLN A 173 16.14 7.69 21.32
N VAL A 174 15.39 7.65 22.43
CA VAL A 174 15.59 8.55 23.58
C VAL A 174 16.95 8.32 24.20
N VAL A 175 17.36 7.06 24.41
CA VAL A 175 18.71 6.72 24.92
C VAL A 175 19.79 7.29 24.00
N LEU A 176 19.71 7.03 22.69
CA LEU A 176 20.70 7.51 21.74
C LEU A 176 20.78 9.05 21.72
N SER A 177 19.62 9.72 21.68
CA SER A 177 19.54 11.18 21.69
C SER A 177 20.12 11.77 22.97
N THR A 178 19.84 11.14 24.12
CA THR A 178 20.38 11.53 25.43
C THR A 178 21.89 11.36 25.47
N MET A 179 22.43 10.23 24.99
CA MET A 179 23.88 10.00 24.93
C MET A 179 24.58 11.03 24.03
N LEU A 180 24.01 11.34 22.87
CA LEU A 180 24.56 12.35 21.97
C LEU A 180 24.54 13.75 22.60
N ALA A 181 23.46 14.12 23.30
CA ALA A 181 23.38 15.38 24.02
C ALA A 181 24.44 15.47 25.13
N ARG A 182 24.61 14.41 25.93
CA ARG A 182 25.65 14.31 26.96
C ARG A 182 27.04 14.47 26.35
N GLN A 183 27.33 13.81 25.23
CA GLN A 183 28.62 13.93 24.55
C GLN A 183 28.90 15.37 24.08
N LYS A 184 27.89 16.07 23.56
CA LYS A 184 28.02 17.48 23.17
C LYS A 184 28.36 18.39 24.37
N LEU A 185 27.72 18.16 25.51
CA LEU A 185 27.99 18.93 26.73
C LEU A 185 29.39 18.66 27.28
N VAL A 186 29.86 17.40 27.24
CA VAL A 186 31.24 17.06 27.59
C VAL A 186 32.23 17.78 26.67
N ASN A 187 31.98 17.78 25.36
CA ASN A 187 32.85 18.47 24.39
C ASN A 187 32.85 19.99 24.57
N ALA A 188 31.76 20.56 25.11
CA ALA A 188 31.65 21.97 25.45
C ALA A 188 32.29 22.33 26.81
N GLY A 189 32.87 21.35 27.52
CA GLY A 189 33.56 21.56 28.80
C GLY A 189 32.63 21.58 30.02
N VAL A 190 31.37 21.16 29.89
CA VAL A 190 30.44 21.09 31.02
C VAL A 190 30.85 19.94 31.96
N PRO A 191 30.90 20.15 33.30
CA PRO A 191 31.23 19.11 34.26
C PRO A 191 30.27 17.92 34.18
N ARG A 192 30.81 16.70 34.31
CA ARG A 192 29.99 15.47 34.25
C ARG A 192 28.90 15.43 35.33
N SER A 193 29.17 15.95 36.52
CA SER A 193 28.18 16.06 37.61
C SER A 193 26.93 16.81 37.19
N ASP A 194 27.11 17.90 36.45
CA ASP A 194 26.03 18.80 36.05
C ASP A 194 25.25 18.16 34.89
N ILE A 195 25.96 17.47 33.99
CA ILE A 195 25.35 16.68 32.92
C ILE A 195 24.50 15.53 33.50
N ASP A 196 24.99 14.84 34.51
CA ASP A 196 24.28 13.74 35.19
C ASP A 196 23.02 14.22 35.92
N ALA A 197 23.07 15.42 36.51
CA ALA A 197 21.92 16.05 37.13
C ALA A 197 20.86 16.50 36.11
N MET A 198 21.26 17.03 34.95
CA MET A 198 20.33 17.53 33.93
C MET A 198 19.77 16.44 33.01
N LEU A 199 20.59 15.46 32.64
CA LEU A 199 20.29 14.42 31.65
C LEU A 199 20.60 13.04 32.23
N PRO A 200 19.80 12.55 33.19
CA PRO A 200 20.02 11.25 33.81
C PRO A 200 19.87 10.15 32.76
N LEU A 201 20.78 9.17 32.79
CA LEU A 201 20.64 7.99 31.93
C LEU A 201 19.46 7.15 32.43
N PRO A 202 18.53 6.73 31.56
CA PRO A 202 17.49 5.80 31.95
C PRO A 202 18.15 4.49 32.40
N LEU A 203 17.86 4.08 33.65
CA LEU A 203 18.37 2.84 34.20
C LEU A 203 17.92 1.67 33.31
N PRO A 204 18.80 0.71 32.99
CA PRO A 204 18.37 -0.49 32.29
C PRO A 204 17.32 -1.17 33.17
N ALA A 205 16.11 -1.37 32.62
CA ALA A 205 15.10 -2.20 33.26
C ALA A 205 15.75 -3.55 33.55
N GLN A 206 15.93 -3.87 34.83
CA GLN A 206 16.52 -5.14 35.23
C GLN A 206 15.64 -6.24 34.64
N ARG A 207 16.20 -7.00 33.68
CA ARG A 207 15.58 -8.24 33.21
C ARG A 207 15.51 -9.14 34.44
N GLN A 208 14.30 -9.33 34.98
CA GLN A 208 14.10 -10.29 36.05
C GLN A 208 14.59 -11.65 35.53
N PRO A 209 15.48 -12.35 36.24
CA PRO A 209 15.91 -13.67 35.84
C PRO A 209 14.69 -14.60 35.87
N THR A 210 14.31 -15.13 34.71
CA THR A 210 13.35 -16.22 34.62
C THR A 210 13.95 -17.42 35.32
N THR A 211 13.52 -17.66 36.57
CA THR A 211 13.81 -18.88 37.32
C THR A 211 13.18 -20.05 36.57
N ILE A 212 13.97 -20.76 35.77
CA ILE A 212 13.58 -22.06 35.22
C ILE A 212 13.69 -23.06 36.38
N ALA A 213 12.55 -23.37 37.00
CA ALA A 213 12.44 -24.54 37.86
C ALA A 213 12.59 -25.80 36.99
N ARG A 214 13.68 -26.54 37.19
CA ARG A 214 13.82 -27.90 36.67
C ARG A 214 12.98 -28.84 37.56
N ILE A 215 12.05 -29.56 36.93
CA ILE A 215 11.44 -30.78 37.47
C ILE A 215 12.29 -31.95 36.99
#